data_AF-A0A5A8A2Q4-F1
#
_entry.id   AF-A0A5A8A2Q4-F1
#
_cell.length_a   1.000
_cell.length_b   1.000
_cell.length_c   1.000
_cell.angle_alpha   90.00
_cell.angle_beta   90.00
_cell.angle_gamma   90.00
#
_symmetry.space_group_name_H-M   'P 1'
#
loop_
_entity.id
_entity.type
_entity.pdbx_description
1 polymer ?
#
loop_
_entity_poly.entity_id
_entity_poly.type
_entity_poly.pdbx_seq_one_letter_code
_entity_poly.pdbx_strand_id
1 'polypeptide(L)'
;MPFRLSLKKLIRRDPEAPSLRDRAADLRASLSRRAVVSGTVAAAAPLPALALAPPNPAAALHPNQDLFDIEALCARADAAEKAVEDASTAAHAAFRAALGPFPPELLMTPWEAHRFGMFSPIGRGVRLPTHLVHRDTRLNPDHGWTAEGLHRAIKLAVALFGQGGQTPHRIRRWRSLLPAAAAYDARHAELERQFRIRALRDEWDGARQTAGRARTLLWRTPAQTVEGLAVHTRALGATAWYEGGSPFTVLLQSAAAITGVALRESGFDVPAWLSAWEEAGGRVEYHAERAEWAFIHPATDGASTETRDRIRGLYNEKITNSSAIHLWLEPRATDPRFARA
;
A
#
# COMPACT_ATOMS: atom_id res chain seq x y z
N MET A 1 20.77 3.16 43.17
CA MET A 1 22.20 3.37 42.85
C MET A 1 22.30 4.02 41.46
N PRO A 2 22.37 5.35 41.31
CA PRO A 2 22.45 5.98 39.99
C PRO A 2 23.91 6.16 39.56
N PHE A 3 24.30 5.51 38.46
CA PHE A 3 25.56 5.77 37.77
C PHE A 3 25.45 7.04 36.91
N ARG A 4 25.95 8.17 37.42
CA ARG A 4 26.26 9.35 36.61
C ARG A 4 27.67 9.21 36.05
N LEU A 5 27.80 8.69 34.82
CA LEU A 5 29.05 8.76 34.07
C LEU A 5 29.13 10.11 33.34
N SER A 6 30.08 10.93 33.77
CA SER A 6 30.36 12.25 33.19
C SER A 6 31.01 12.11 31.80
N LEU A 7 30.27 12.55 30.77
CA LEU A 7 30.68 12.63 29.36
C LEU A 7 32.00 13.40 29.12
N LYS A 8 32.46 14.21 30.08
CA LYS A 8 33.70 14.98 29.96
C LYS A 8 34.98 14.12 29.96
N LYS A 9 34.91 12.84 30.36
CA LYS A 9 36.09 11.96 30.41
C LYS A 9 36.27 11.05 29.19
N LEU A 10 35.34 11.04 28.23
CA LEU A 10 35.41 10.11 27.08
C LEU A 10 36.14 10.68 25.85
N ILE A 11 36.47 11.97 25.83
CA ILE A 11 37.13 12.62 24.69
C ILE A 11 38.57 12.96 25.08
N ARG A 12 39.44 11.94 25.14
CA ARG A 12 40.88 12.17 25.02
C ARG A 12 41.15 12.47 23.55
N ARG A 13 41.38 13.75 23.23
CA ARG A 13 41.87 14.17 21.91
C ARG A 13 43.31 13.71 21.77
N ASP A 14 43.54 12.86 20.79
CA ASP A 14 44.87 12.48 20.34
C ASP A 14 45.52 13.71 19.64
N PRO A 15 46.65 14.23 20.14
CA PRO A 15 47.28 15.44 19.58
C PRO A 15 47.89 15.21 18.18
N GLU A 16 48.04 13.97 17.73
CA GLU A 16 48.55 13.65 16.40
C GLU A 16 47.44 13.41 15.35
N ALA A 17 46.17 13.36 15.77
CA ALA A 17 45.06 13.15 14.84
C ALA A 17 44.70 14.46 14.10
N PRO A 18 44.67 14.46 12.74
CA PRO A 18 44.34 15.66 11.97
C PRO A 18 42.94 16.16 12.32
N SER A 19 42.82 17.47 12.53
CA SER A 19 41.59 18.08 13.03
C SER A 19 40.46 17.98 12.00
N LEU A 20 39.21 18.10 12.44
CA LEU A 20 38.06 18.13 11.53
C LEU A 20 38.15 19.28 10.50
N ARG A 21 38.86 20.37 10.83
CA ARG A 21 39.17 21.44 9.87
C ARG A 21 40.16 21.00 8.81
N ASP A 22 41.20 20.26 9.18
CA ASP A 22 42.20 19.76 8.24
C ASP A 22 41.58 18.75 7.28
N ARG A 23 40.73 17.84 7.79
CA ARG A 23 39.98 16.90 6.95
C ARG A 23 39.00 17.58 6.00
N ALA A 24 38.36 18.67 6.42
CA ALA A 24 37.47 19.45 5.56
C ALA A 24 38.23 20.25 4.49
N ALA A 25 39.44 20.73 4.81
CA ALA A 25 40.33 21.39 3.87
C ALA A 25 40.84 20.40 2.81
N ASP A 26 41.20 19.19 3.21
CA ASP A 26 41.66 18.13 2.31
C ASP A 26 40.53 17.65 1.38
N LEU A 27 39.31 17.51 1.91
CA LEU A 27 38.11 17.22 1.10
C LEU A 27 37.83 18.32 0.07
N ARG A 28 37.90 19.60 0.46
CA ARG A 28 37.78 20.73 -0.47
C ARG A 28 38.86 20.70 -1.53
N ALA A 29 40.12 20.47 -1.15
CA ALA A 29 41.23 20.38 -2.10
C ALA A 29 41.07 19.20 -3.07
N SER A 30 40.50 18.08 -2.64
CA SER A 30 40.20 16.92 -3.50
C SER A 30 39.04 17.17 -4.46
N LEU A 31 38.01 17.90 -4.02
CA LEU A 31 36.85 18.28 -4.84
C LEU A 31 37.23 19.36 -5.87
N SER A 32 38.08 20.32 -5.51
CA SER A 32 38.61 21.33 -6.44
C SER A 32 39.45 20.72 -7.57
N ARG A 33 40.06 19.54 -7.36
CA ARG A 33 40.79 18.82 -8.44
C ARG A 33 39.88 17.98 -9.35
N ARG A 34 38.63 17.70 -8.96
CA ARG A 34 37.66 16.93 -9.78
C ARG A 34 36.53 17.77 -10.38
N ALA A 35 36.40 19.03 -10.00
CA ALA A 35 35.31 19.92 -10.44
C ALA A 35 35.66 20.85 -11.62
N VAL A 36 36.53 20.42 -12.55
CA VAL A 36 36.77 21.14 -13.82
C VAL A 36 36.52 20.23 -15.01
N VAL A 37 35.30 19.71 -15.14
CA VAL A 37 34.71 19.35 -16.44
C VAL A 37 33.19 19.55 -16.35
N SER A 38 32.72 20.79 -16.58
CA SER A 38 31.32 21.07 -16.87
C SER A 38 31.14 22.50 -17.41
N GLY A 39 31.06 22.62 -18.75
CA GLY A 39 30.62 23.81 -19.52
C GLY A 39 31.65 24.93 -19.61
N THR A 40 31.94 25.60 -20.73
CA THR A 40 31.39 25.76 -22.10
C THR A 40 32.49 26.53 -22.86
N VAL A 41 32.81 26.27 -24.14
CA VAL A 41 32.47 27.11 -25.31
C VAL A 41 33.21 26.54 -26.53
N ALA A 42 32.54 26.58 -27.67
CA ALA A 42 33.05 26.23 -29.00
C ALA A 42 34.30 27.02 -29.43
N ALA A 43 35.30 26.33 -29.94
CA ALA A 43 36.17 26.80 -31.02
C ALA A 43 36.89 25.59 -31.63
N ALA A 44 36.84 25.49 -32.96
CA ALA A 44 37.58 24.51 -33.73
C ALA A 44 39.09 24.65 -33.48
N ALA A 45 39.68 23.63 -32.87
CA ALA A 45 41.12 23.40 -32.87
C ALA A 45 41.35 21.90 -33.14
N PRO A 46 42.22 21.53 -34.10
CA PRO A 46 42.45 20.14 -34.45
C PRO A 46 43.13 19.43 -33.27
N LEU A 47 42.47 18.40 -32.73
CA LEU A 47 43.02 17.51 -31.72
C LEU A 47 44.30 16.85 -32.25
N PRO A 48 45.43 16.87 -31.52
CA PRO A 48 46.57 16.01 -31.86
C PRO A 48 46.15 14.55 -31.63
N ALA A 49 46.46 13.71 -32.62
CA ALA A 49 46.13 12.29 -32.64
C ALA A 49 46.47 11.61 -31.30
N LEU A 50 45.43 11.19 -30.59
CA LEU A 50 45.56 10.30 -29.45
C LEU A 50 46.14 8.97 -29.97
N ALA A 51 47.35 8.67 -29.51
CA ALA A 51 47.97 7.37 -29.65
C ALA A 51 46.96 6.28 -29.26
N LEU A 52 46.80 5.29 -30.14
CA LEU A 52 46.06 4.07 -29.91
C LEU A 52 46.47 3.45 -28.56
N ALA A 53 45.63 3.66 -27.54
CA ALA A 53 45.72 2.90 -26.31
C ALA A 53 45.44 1.42 -26.65
N PRO A 54 46.20 0.48 -26.06
CA PRO A 54 45.97 -0.96 -26.28
C PRO A 54 44.55 -1.35 -25.86
N PRO A 55 43.98 -2.44 -26.41
CA PRO A 55 42.61 -2.86 -26.13
C PRO A 55 42.39 -2.97 -24.62
N ASN A 56 41.43 -2.19 -24.15
CA ASN A 56 41.00 -2.08 -22.76
C ASN A 56 40.79 -3.51 -22.18
N PRO A 57 41.41 -3.88 -21.04
CA PRO A 57 41.08 -5.13 -20.38
C PRO A 57 39.59 -5.10 -20.04
N ALA A 58 38.91 -6.24 -20.20
CA ALA A 58 37.49 -6.43 -19.94
C ALA A 58 37.00 -5.50 -18.83
N ALA A 59 36.12 -4.54 -19.20
CA ALA A 59 35.65 -3.52 -18.28
C ALA A 59 35.21 -4.20 -16.98
N ALA A 60 35.90 -3.88 -15.87
CA ALA A 60 35.61 -4.49 -14.59
C ALA A 60 34.11 -4.30 -14.30
N LEU A 61 33.43 -5.41 -13.97
CA LEU A 61 32.01 -5.40 -13.60
C LEU A 61 31.78 -4.34 -12.53
N HIS A 62 30.70 -3.56 -12.69
CA HIS A 62 30.36 -2.52 -11.73
C HIS A 62 30.16 -3.15 -10.34
N PRO A 63 30.66 -2.55 -9.24
CA PRO A 63 30.57 -3.13 -7.88
C PRO A 63 29.11 -3.35 -7.40
N ASN A 64 28.13 -2.69 -8.03
CA ASN A 64 26.70 -2.91 -7.80
C ASN A 64 25.98 -3.56 -8.99
N GLN A 65 26.66 -4.32 -9.85
CA GLN A 65 26.03 -4.96 -11.00
C GLN A 65 24.83 -5.82 -10.57
N ASP A 66 24.99 -6.62 -9.53
CA ASP A 66 23.91 -7.44 -8.96
C ASP A 66 22.70 -6.60 -8.55
N LEU A 67 22.92 -5.40 -8.01
CA LEU A 67 21.85 -4.51 -7.58
C LEU A 67 21.05 -3.94 -8.77
N PHE A 68 21.73 -3.62 -9.87
CA PHE A 68 21.06 -3.21 -11.11
C PHE A 68 20.28 -4.36 -11.75
N ASP A 69 20.83 -5.57 -11.72
CA ASP A 69 20.15 -6.76 -12.23
C ASP A 69 18.90 -7.08 -11.39
N ILE A 70 18.98 -6.89 -10.06
CA ILE A 70 17.84 -7.00 -9.15
C ILE A 70 16.82 -5.88 -9.40
N GLU A 71 17.24 -4.64 -9.65
CA GLU A 71 16.32 -3.54 -10.01
C GLU A 71 15.52 -3.88 -11.29
N ALA A 72 16.22 -4.37 -12.31
CA ALA A 72 15.58 -4.81 -13.54
C ALA A 72 14.65 -6.01 -13.32
N LEU A 73 15.00 -6.93 -12.41
CA LEU A 73 14.13 -8.03 -12.00
C LEU A 73 12.87 -7.53 -11.29
N CYS A 74 13.00 -6.58 -10.35
CA CYS A 74 11.87 -5.95 -9.68
C CYS A 74 10.93 -5.29 -10.69
N ALA A 75 11.46 -4.48 -11.61
CA ALA A 75 10.65 -3.82 -12.63
C ALA A 75 9.86 -4.82 -13.49
N ARG A 76 10.49 -5.94 -13.91
CA ARG A 76 9.80 -7.00 -14.66
C ARG A 76 8.74 -7.71 -13.81
N ALA A 77 9.06 -8.02 -12.55
CA ALA A 77 8.14 -8.73 -11.66
C ALA A 77 6.92 -7.87 -11.28
N ASP A 78 7.13 -6.57 -11.03
CA ASP A 78 6.08 -5.61 -10.74
C ASP A 78 5.17 -5.40 -11.96
N ALA A 79 5.74 -5.31 -13.16
CA ALA A 79 4.97 -5.23 -14.41
C ALA A 79 4.13 -6.51 -14.64
N ALA A 80 4.69 -7.69 -14.35
CA ALA A 80 3.96 -8.95 -14.45
C ALA A 80 2.84 -9.05 -13.40
N GLU A 81 3.11 -8.69 -12.15
CA GLU A 81 2.11 -8.63 -11.08
C GLU A 81 0.94 -7.73 -11.48
N LYS A 82 1.23 -6.51 -11.95
CA LYS A 82 0.22 -5.56 -12.42
C LYS A 82 -0.59 -6.10 -13.60
N ALA A 83 0.08 -6.68 -14.60
CA ALA A 83 -0.60 -7.22 -15.78
C ALA A 83 -1.59 -8.35 -15.42
N VAL A 84 -1.21 -9.22 -14.48
CA VAL A 84 -2.10 -10.30 -14.01
C VAL A 84 -3.21 -9.75 -13.11
N GLU A 85 -2.93 -8.74 -12.27
CA GLU A 85 -3.96 -8.05 -11.49
C GLU A 85 -5.02 -7.39 -12.39
N ASP A 86 -4.60 -6.68 -13.44
CA ASP A 86 -5.49 -6.04 -14.42
C ASP A 86 -6.33 -7.10 -15.15
N ALA A 87 -5.70 -8.21 -15.59
CA ALA A 87 -6.38 -9.32 -16.24
C ALA A 87 -7.38 -10.02 -15.30
N SER A 88 -7.01 -10.26 -14.05
CA SER A 88 -7.87 -10.83 -13.02
C SER A 88 -9.06 -9.92 -12.72
N THR A 89 -8.83 -8.62 -12.59
CA THR A 89 -9.88 -7.62 -12.36
C THR A 89 -10.87 -7.58 -13.52
N ALA A 90 -10.37 -7.53 -14.76
CA ALA A 90 -11.21 -7.56 -15.96
C ALA A 90 -12.02 -8.85 -16.06
N ALA A 91 -11.40 -10.01 -15.79
CA ALA A 91 -12.08 -11.31 -15.80
C ALA A 91 -13.17 -11.39 -14.72
N HIS A 92 -12.92 -10.89 -13.51
CA HIS A 92 -13.93 -10.84 -12.45
C HIS A 92 -15.09 -9.90 -12.79
N ALA A 93 -14.81 -8.75 -13.42
CA ALA A 93 -15.85 -7.84 -13.89
C ALA A 93 -16.74 -8.50 -14.96
N ALA A 94 -16.13 -9.13 -15.96
CA ALA A 94 -16.84 -9.87 -17.00
C ALA A 94 -17.63 -11.07 -16.44
N PHE A 95 -17.04 -11.81 -15.51
CA PHE A 95 -17.70 -12.90 -14.79
C PHE A 95 -18.96 -12.43 -14.05
N ARG A 96 -18.86 -11.33 -13.28
CA ARG A 96 -20.02 -10.77 -12.57
C ARG A 96 -21.11 -10.30 -13.51
N ALA A 97 -20.73 -9.63 -14.61
CA ALA A 97 -21.67 -9.20 -15.64
C ALA A 97 -22.39 -10.39 -16.28
N ALA A 98 -21.68 -11.48 -16.60
CA ALA A 98 -22.24 -12.68 -17.22
C ALA A 98 -23.08 -13.53 -16.26
N LEU A 99 -22.71 -13.58 -14.98
CA LEU A 99 -23.45 -14.30 -13.95
C LEU A 99 -24.80 -13.64 -13.66
N GLY A 100 -24.85 -12.30 -13.72
CA GLY A 100 -26.05 -11.52 -13.47
C GLY A 100 -26.36 -11.37 -11.97
N PRO A 101 -27.54 -10.83 -11.63
CA PRO A 101 -27.92 -10.59 -10.25
C PRO A 101 -28.09 -11.92 -9.48
N PHE A 102 -27.71 -11.90 -8.21
CA PHE A 102 -27.90 -13.05 -7.33
C PHE A 102 -29.41 -13.27 -7.06
N PRO A 103 -29.93 -14.51 -7.16
CA PRO A 103 -31.34 -14.79 -6.91
C PRO A 103 -31.78 -14.39 -5.50
N PRO A 104 -32.77 -13.50 -5.33
CA PRO A 104 -33.13 -12.95 -4.02
C PRO A 104 -33.66 -14.02 -3.05
N GLU A 105 -34.31 -15.06 -3.56
CA GLU A 105 -34.81 -16.19 -2.76
C GLU A 105 -33.70 -17.01 -2.09
N LEU A 106 -32.51 -17.02 -2.68
CA LEU A 106 -31.33 -17.69 -2.13
C LEU A 106 -30.60 -16.84 -1.09
N LEU A 107 -30.98 -15.57 -0.90
CA LEU A 107 -30.39 -14.75 0.14
C LEU A 107 -30.76 -15.29 1.52
N MET A 108 -29.75 -15.32 2.40
CA MET A 108 -29.95 -15.66 3.78
C MET A 108 -30.77 -14.58 4.46
N THR A 109 -31.76 -14.99 5.25
CA THR A 109 -32.48 -14.05 6.13
C THR A 109 -31.50 -13.45 7.17
N PRO A 110 -31.79 -12.28 7.76
CA PRO A 110 -30.91 -11.69 8.79
C PRO A 110 -30.61 -12.66 9.95
N TRP A 111 -31.60 -13.46 10.34
CA TRP A 111 -31.44 -14.50 11.34
C TRP A 111 -30.50 -15.62 10.88
N GLU A 112 -30.63 -16.10 9.63
CA GLU A 112 -29.73 -17.12 9.05
C GLU A 112 -28.30 -16.59 8.94
N ALA A 113 -28.13 -15.36 8.46
CA ALA A 113 -26.83 -14.71 8.35
C ALA A 113 -26.19 -14.51 9.74
N HIS A 114 -26.96 -14.16 10.77
CA HIS A 114 -26.45 -14.09 12.13
C HIS A 114 -26.05 -15.46 12.69
N ARG A 115 -26.82 -16.51 12.38
CA ARG A 115 -26.59 -17.87 12.91
C ARG A 115 -25.44 -18.60 12.23
N PHE A 116 -25.26 -18.39 10.93
CA PHE A 116 -24.31 -19.13 10.08
C PHE A 116 -23.20 -18.24 9.48
N GLY A 117 -23.25 -16.93 9.69
CA GLY A 117 -22.31 -15.98 9.11
C GLY A 117 -20.90 -16.07 9.68
N MET A 118 -19.96 -15.50 8.94
CA MET A 118 -18.52 -15.63 9.18
C MET A 118 -18.04 -15.02 10.51
N PHE A 119 -18.86 -14.16 11.14
CA PHE A 119 -18.50 -13.38 12.32
C PHE A 119 -19.19 -13.84 13.62
N SER A 120 -19.95 -14.95 13.60
CA SER A 120 -20.63 -15.44 14.81
C SER A 120 -19.68 -16.25 15.71
N PRO A 121 -19.40 -15.80 16.95
CA PRO A 121 -18.47 -16.49 17.85
C PRO A 121 -18.98 -17.87 18.32
N ILE A 122 -20.29 -18.11 18.24
CA ILE A 122 -20.95 -19.34 18.69
C ILE A 122 -20.79 -20.50 17.67
N GLY A 123 -20.27 -20.21 16.46
CA GLY A 123 -20.31 -21.12 15.31
C GLY A 123 -18.96 -21.47 14.66
N ARG A 124 -17.81 -21.24 15.32
CA ARG A 124 -16.47 -21.48 14.73
C ARG A 124 -16.27 -22.89 14.15
N GLY A 125 -17.08 -23.87 14.53
CA GLY A 125 -17.04 -25.24 13.99
C GLY A 125 -17.93 -25.54 12.78
N VAL A 126 -18.85 -24.65 12.38
CA VAL A 126 -19.83 -24.92 11.30
C VAL A 126 -19.81 -23.78 10.27
N ARG A 127 -18.67 -23.62 9.59
CA ARG A 127 -18.61 -22.72 8.43
C ARG A 127 -19.34 -23.38 7.26
N LEU A 128 -20.48 -22.82 6.89
CA LEU A 128 -21.23 -23.29 5.73
C LEU A 128 -20.69 -22.60 4.46
N PRO A 129 -20.57 -23.34 3.33
CA PRO A 129 -20.28 -22.71 2.05
C PRO A 129 -21.41 -21.74 1.68
N THR A 130 -21.08 -20.48 1.42
CA THR A 130 -22.02 -19.42 1.05
C THR A 130 -21.42 -18.57 -0.07
N HIS A 131 -22.27 -18.00 -0.91
CA HIS A 131 -21.89 -16.96 -1.84
C HIS A 131 -21.83 -15.61 -1.12
N LEU A 132 -20.77 -14.84 -1.35
CA LEU A 132 -20.73 -13.43 -0.94
C LEU A 132 -21.49 -12.61 -1.99
N VAL A 133 -22.51 -11.87 -1.54
CA VAL A 133 -23.35 -11.06 -2.41
C VAL A 133 -23.05 -9.59 -2.14
N HIS A 134 -22.30 -8.96 -3.04
CA HIS A 134 -22.04 -7.53 -2.98
C HIS A 134 -23.26 -6.76 -3.49
N ARG A 135 -23.73 -5.79 -2.71
CA ARG A 135 -24.72 -4.80 -3.16
C ARG A 135 -24.05 -3.44 -3.19
N ASP A 136 -24.21 -2.70 -4.29
CA ASP A 136 -23.56 -1.39 -4.49
C ASP A 136 -23.90 -0.37 -3.38
N THR A 137 -25.01 -0.58 -2.66
CA THR A 137 -25.51 0.31 -1.61
C THR A 137 -25.10 -0.09 -0.18
N ARG A 138 -24.36 -1.19 0.02
CA ARG A 138 -23.99 -1.68 1.35
C ARG A 138 -22.49 -1.88 1.49
N LEU A 139 -21.92 -1.34 2.57
CA LEU A 139 -20.53 -1.56 2.97
C LEU A 139 -20.25 -3.04 3.32
N ASN A 140 -21.27 -3.77 3.80
CA ASN A 140 -21.15 -5.18 4.15
C ASN A 140 -21.81 -6.07 3.09
N PRO A 141 -21.13 -7.13 2.62
CA PRO A 141 -21.73 -8.08 1.70
C PRO A 141 -22.82 -8.91 2.39
N ASP A 142 -23.94 -9.12 1.70
CA ASP A 142 -24.95 -10.09 2.10
C ASP A 142 -24.43 -11.52 1.82
N HIS A 143 -25.12 -12.54 2.34
CA HIS A 143 -24.72 -13.94 2.16
C HIS A 143 -25.84 -14.72 1.47
N GLY A 144 -25.46 -15.48 0.45
CA GLY A 144 -26.34 -16.34 -0.32
C GLY A 144 -26.10 -17.81 -0.02
N TRP A 145 -27.18 -18.58 0.00
CA TRP A 145 -27.12 -20.03 0.13
C TRP A 145 -26.50 -20.68 -1.10
N THR A 146 -25.54 -21.59 -0.88
CA THR A 146 -25.12 -22.59 -1.87
C THR A 146 -25.93 -23.88 -1.66
N ALA A 147 -25.97 -24.76 -2.66
CA ALA A 147 -26.60 -26.08 -2.53
C ALA A 147 -25.91 -26.91 -1.42
N GLU A 148 -24.58 -26.88 -1.37
CA GLU A 148 -23.82 -27.57 -0.34
C GLU A 148 -24.11 -26.99 1.06
N GLY A 149 -24.15 -25.67 1.18
CA GLY A 149 -24.51 -24.96 2.41
C GLY A 149 -25.90 -25.36 2.91
N LEU A 150 -26.88 -25.45 2.02
CA LEU A 150 -28.24 -25.89 2.35
C LEU A 150 -28.28 -27.36 2.78
N HIS A 151 -27.58 -28.26 2.08
CA HIS A 151 -27.50 -29.67 2.49
C HIS A 151 -26.91 -29.83 3.89
N ARG A 152 -25.83 -29.11 4.19
CA ARG A 152 -25.21 -29.10 5.52
C ARG A 152 -26.14 -28.49 6.57
N ALA A 153 -26.82 -27.38 6.26
CA ALA A 153 -27.79 -26.75 7.16
C ALA A 153 -28.95 -27.69 7.51
N ILE A 154 -29.51 -28.38 6.52
CA ILE A 154 -30.58 -29.38 6.71
C ILE A 154 -30.09 -30.53 7.60
N LYS A 155 -28.89 -31.07 7.33
CA LYS A 155 -28.31 -32.16 8.12
C LYS A 155 -28.11 -31.78 9.59
N LEU A 156 -27.72 -30.53 9.85
CA LEU A 156 -27.44 -30.03 11.19
C LEU A 156 -28.67 -29.45 11.90
N ALA A 157 -29.78 -29.27 11.21
CA ALA A 157 -30.94 -28.53 11.71
C ALA A 157 -31.45 -29.04 13.06
N VAL A 158 -31.64 -30.36 13.18
CA VAL A 158 -32.18 -30.98 14.41
C VAL A 158 -31.18 -30.88 15.57
N ALA A 159 -29.89 -31.06 15.30
CA ALA A 159 -28.86 -30.93 16.33
C ALA A 159 -28.72 -29.48 16.83
N LEU A 160 -28.88 -28.50 15.94
CA LEU A 160 -28.70 -27.09 16.27
C LEU A 160 -29.94 -26.42 16.89
N PHE A 161 -31.14 -26.93 16.58
CA PHE A 161 -32.41 -26.25 16.91
C PHE A 161 -33.44 -27.15 17.61
N GLY A 162 -33.14 -28.44 17.80
CA GLY A 162 -34.09 -29.43 18.33
C GLY A 162 -35.12 -29.88 17.29
N GLN A 163 -35.92 -30.90 17.64
CA GLN A 163 -36.91 -31.51 16.73
C GLN A 163 -38.21 -30.71 16.59
N GLY A 164 -38.52 -29.84 17.56
CA GLY A 164 -39.78 -29.08 17.63
C GLY A 164 -39.69 -27.64 17.11
N GLY A 165 -40.77 -26.88 17.31
CA GLY A 165 -40.84 -25.46 16.99
C GLY A 165 -40.70 -25.16 15.49
N GLN A 166 -39.86 -24.19 15.13
CA GLN A 166 -39.68 -23.73 13.75
C GLN A 166 -38.75 -24.64 12.92
N THR A 167 -38.12 -25.65 13.51
CA THR A 167 -37.11 -26.49 12.82
C THR A 167 -37.67 -27.22 11.60
N PRO A 168 -38.83 -27.89 11.65
CA PRO A 168 -39.41 -28.54 10.47
C PRO A 168 -39.74 -27.55 9.34
N HIS A 169 -40.20 -26.35 9.68
CA HIS A 169 -40.50 -25.29 8.71
C HIS A 169 -39.23 -24.78 8.01
N ARG A 170 -38.14 -24.60 8.76
CA ARG A 170 -36.82 -24.23 8.22
C ARG A 170 -36.28 -25.29 7.28
N ILE A 171 -36.32 -26.55 7.68
CA ILE A 171 -35.88 -27.67 6.81
C ILE A 171 -36.70 -27.70 5.53
N ARG A 172 -38.03 -27.52 5.61
CA ARG A 172 -38.90 -27.47 4.43
C ARG A 172 -38.52 -26.33 3.49
N ARG A 173 -38.29 -25.11 4.03
CA ARG A 173 -37.81 -23.96 3.26
C ARG A 173 -36.46 -24.25 2.61
N TRP A 174 -35.47 -24.74 3.35
CA TRP A 174 -34.15 -25.02 2.79
C TRP A 174 -34.20 -26.09 1.70
N ARG A 175 -35.04 -27.12 1.86
CA ARG A 175 -35.26 -28.13 0.83
C ARG A 175 -35.88 -27.54 -0.45
N SER A 176 -36.82 -26.60 -0.33
CA SER A 176 -37.41 -25.97 -1.51
C SER A 176 -36.43 -25.05 -2.27
N LEU A 177 -35.37 -24.57 -1.60
CA LEU A 177 -34.32 -23.75 -2.23
C LEU A 177 -33.24 -24.57 -2.96
N LEU A 178 -33.11 -25.88 -2.67
CA LEU A 178 -32.04 -26.73 -3.21
C LEU A 178 -31.97 -26.72 -4.75
N PRO A 179 -33.08 -26.85 -5.51
CA PRO A 179 -33.00 -26.85 -6.98
C PRO A 179 -32.46 -25.53 -7.53
N ALA A 180 -32.92 -24.40 -7.00
CA ALA A 180 -32.46 -23.07 -7.42
C ALA A 180 -30.98 -22.85 -7.07
N ALA A 181 -30.57 -23.26 -5.87
CA ALA A 181 -29.18 -23.17 -5.43
C ALA A 181 -28.26 -24.05 -6.30
N ALA A 182 -28.67 -25.28 -6.64
CA ALA A 182 -27.89 -26.17 -7.49
C ALA A 182 -27.75 -25.62 -8.92
N ALA A 183 -28.82 -25.06 -9.49
CA ALA A 183 -28.77 -24.42 -10.80
C ALA A 183 -27.83 -23.19 -10.81
N TYR A 184 -27.89 -22.37 -9.76
CA TYR A 184 -26.99 -21.23 -9.60
C TYR A 184 -25.53 -21.66 -9.44
N ASP A 185 -25.25 -22.64 -8.57
CA ASP A 185 -23.91 -23.19 -8.35
C ASP A 185 -23.32 -23.80 -9.64
N ALA A 186 -24.13 -24.50 -10.43
CA ALA A 186 -23.71 -25.06 -11.71
C ALA A 186 -23.30 -23.97 -12.70
N ARG A 187 -24.13 -22.92 -12.85
CA ARG A 187 -23.82 -21.77 -13.70
C ARG A 187 -22.59 -21.02 -13.20
N HIS A 188 -22.48 -20.80 -11.89
CA HIS A 188 -21.31 -20.17 -11.29
C HIS A 188 -20.03 -20.97 -11.61
N ALA A 189 -20.04 -22.29 -11.43
CA ALA A 189 -18.88 -23.16 -11.71
C ALA A 189 -18.54 -23.25 -13.20
N GLU A 190 -19.53 -23.17 -14.09
CA GLU A 190 -19.32 -23.04 -15.52
C GLU A 190 -18.61 -21.73 -15.88
N LEU A 191 -19.15 -20.59 -15.44
CA LEU A 191 -18.58 -19.27 -15.70
C LEU A 191 -17.20 -19.11 -15.05
N GLU A 192 -16.99 -19.65 -13.84
CA GLU A 192 -15.69 -19.61 -13.15
C GLU A 192 -14.60 -20.29 -13.99
N ARG A 193 -14.95 -21.41 -14.66
CA ARG A 193 -14.07 -22.09 -15.61
C ARG A 193 -13.89 -21.29 -16.90
N GLN A 194 -14.98 -20.78 -17.49
CA GLN A 194 -14.95 -20.00 -18.73
C GLN A 194 -14.06 -18.76 -18.61
N PHE A 195 -14.18 -18.01 -17.51
CA PHE A 195 -13.38 -16.82 -17.24
C PHE A 195 -12.05 -17.11 -16.55
N ARG A 196 -11.68 -18.40 -16.37
CA ARG A 196 -10.41 -18.84 -15.77
C ARG A 196 -10.12 -18.21 -14.40
N ILE A 197 -11.15 -17.95 -13.59
CA ILE A 197 -11.03 -17.18 -12.34
C ILE A 197 -10.01 -17.78 -11.38
N ARG A 198 -10.02 -19.11 -11.20
CA ARG A 198 -9.04 -19.79 -10.33
C ARG A 198 -7.62 -19.72 -10.88
N ALA A 199 -7.45 -19.97 -12.18
CA ALA A 199 -6.13 -19.93 -12.80
C ALA A 199 -5.51 -18.54 -12.72
N LEU A 200 -6.30 -17.47 -12.98
CA LEU A 200 -5.84 -16.09 -12.85
C LEU A 200 -5.49 -15.72 -11.41
N ARG A 201 -6.22 -16.26 -10.43
CA ARG A 201 -5.87 -16.09 -9.01
C ARG A 201 -4.54 -16.77 -8.68
N ASP A 202 -4.33 -18.00 -9.12
CA ASP A 202 -3.08 -18.72 -8.88
C ASP A 202 -1.89 -18.03 -9.58
N GLU A 203 -2.09 -17.54 -10.82
CA GLU A 203 -1.12 -16.73 -11.55
C GLU A 203 -0.80 -15.43 -10.81
N TRP A 204 -1.81 -14.74 -10.27
CA TRP A 204 -1.63 -13.52 -9.48
C TRP A 204 -0.88 -13.77 -8.19
N ASP A 205 -1.26 -14.80 -7.43
CA ASP A 205 -0.56 -15.22 -6.21
C ASP A 205 0.91 -15.57 -6.50
N GLY A 206 1.18 -16.23 -7.63
CA GLY A 206 2.53 -16.54 -8.10
C GLY A 206 3.34 -15.30 -8.51
N ALA A 207 2.74 -14.38 -9.26
CA ALA A 207 3.37 -13.13 -9.68
C ALA A 207 3.69 -12.24 -8.46
N ARG A 208 2.74 -12.11 -7.53
CA ARG A 208 2.91 -11.39 -6.26
C ARG A 208 4.01 -11.98 -5.39
N GLN A 209 4.09 -13.30 -5.26
CA GLN A 209 5.20 -13.96 -4.55
C GLN A 209 6.55 -13.66 -5.22
N THR A 210 6.60 -13.67 -6.55
CA THR A 210 7.81 -13.38 -7.31
C THR A 210 8.27 -11.94 -7.12
N ALA A 211 7.36 -10.97 -7.24
CA ALA A 211 7.62 -9.56 -6.95
C ALA A 211 8.07 -9.36 -5.49
N GLY A 212 7.39 -9.99 -4.53
CA GLY A 212 7.79 -9.96 -3.12
C GLY A 212 9.20 -10.49 -2.86
N ARG A 213 9.60 -11.58 -3.53
CA ARG A 213 10.96 -12.14 -3.45
C ARG A 213 11.99 -11.18 -4.07
N ALA A 214 11.70 -10.61 -5.24
CA ALA A 214 12.59 -9.65 -5.90
C ALA A 214 12.82 -8.39 -5.02
N ARG A 215 11.74 -7.82 -4.46
CA ARG A 215 11.82 -6.69 -3.52
C ARG A 215 12.61 -7.06 -2.25
N THR A 216 12.43 -8.27 -1.73
CA THR A 216 13.21 -8.77 -0.59
C THR A 216 14.70 -8.88 -0.91
N LEU A 217 15.07 -9.36 -2.11
CA LEU A 217 16.46 -9.41 -2.57
C LEU A 217 17.05 -8.00 -2.68
N LEU A 218 16.27 -7.06 -3.25
CA LEU A 218 16.66 -5.66 -3.34
C LEU A 218 17.00 -5.11 -1.95
N TRP A 219 16.10 -5.23 -0.98
CA TRP A 219 16.30 -4.71 0.38
C TRP A 219 17.44 -5.37 1.16
N ARG A 220 17.87 -6.58 0.78
CA ARG A 220 18.98 -7.29 1.42
C ARG A 220 20.34 -7.02 0.79
N THR A 221 20.37 -6.39 -0.39
CA THR A 221 21.60 -6.15 -1.15
C THR A 221 22.08 -4.72 -0.91
N PRO A 222 23.14 -4.50 -0.12
CA PRO A 222 23.60 -3.15 0.21
C PRO A 222 24.25 -2.47 -1.00
N ALA A 223 24.02 -1.17 -1.15
CA ALA A 223 24.72 -0.38 -2.16
C ALA A 223 26.17 -0.08 -1.75
N GLN A 224 27.10 -0.26 -2.70
CA GLN A 224 28.52 0.05 -2.54
C GLN A 224 28.93 1.38 -3.20
N THR A 225 28.02 2.01 -3.96
CA THR A 225 28.27 3.24 -4.73
C THR A 225 27.05 4.16 -4.68
N VAL A 226 27.22 5.40 -5.15
CA VAL A 226 26.13 6.39 -5.24
C VAL A 226 25.06 5.92 -6.23
N GLU A 227 25.44 5.31 -7.34
CA GLU A 227 24.53 4.73 -8.32
C GLU A 227 23.71 3.58 -7.71
N GLY A 228 24.34 2.74 -6.88
CA GLY A 228 23.61 1.71 -6.14
C GLY A 228 22.67 2.30 -5.09
N LEU A 229 23.08 3.39 -4.42
CA LEU A 229 22.20 4.11 -3.49
C LEU A 229 20.99 4.70 -4.23
N ALA A 230 21.17 5.16 -5.47
CA ALA A 230 20.09 5.67 -6.30
C ALA A 230 19.00 4.63 -6.55
N VAL A 231 19.37 3.35 -6.74
CA VAL A 231 18.42 2.22 -6.87
C VAL A 231 17.52 2.12 -5.64
N HIS A 232 18.13 2.07 -4.45
CA HIS A 232 17.38 2.01 -3.19
C HIS A 232 16.50 3.24 -2.99
N THR A 233 17.02 4.42 -3.30
CA THR A 233 16.26 5.67 -3.19
C THR A 233 15.03 5.66 -4.09
N ARG A 234 15.15 5.21 -5.35
CA ARG A 234 13.99 5.05 -6.26
C ARG A 234 12.99 4.03 -5.70
N ALA A 235 13.47 2.87 -5.25
CA ALA A 235 12.61 1.81 -4.74
C ALA A 235 11.83 2.22 -3.48
N LEU A 236 12.48 2.92 -2.55
CA LEU A 236 11.84 3.47 -1.36
C LEU A 236 10.93 4.67 -1.71
N GLY A 237 11.36 5.50 -2.66
CA GLY A 237 10.60 6.63 -3.21
C GLY A 237 9.33 6.21 -3.97
N ALA A 238 9.21 4.96 -4.40
CA ALA A 238 8.02 4.44 -5.06
C ALA A 238 6.87 4.11 -4.09
N THR A 239 7.13 4.15 -2.77
CA THR A 239 6.19 3.67 -1.75
C THR A 239 5.76 4.80 -0.82
N ALA A 240 4.47 4.90 -0.49
CA ALA A 240 3.91 6.03 0.27
C ALA A 240 4.35 6.14 1.74
N TRP A 241 5.13 5.18 2.27
CA TRP A 241 5.48 5.12 3.69
C TRP A 241 6.41 6.27 4.14
N TYR A 242 7.27 6.81 3.26
CA TYR A 242 8.18 7.89 3.61
C TYR A 242 7.49 9.26 3.65
N GLU A 243 6.31 9.37 3.05
CA GLU A 243 5.55 10.61 3.08
C GLU A 243 5.02 10.85 4.52
N GLY A 244 4.88 9.80 5.36
CA GLY A 244 4.19 9.80 6.66
C GLY A 244 4.96 10.38 7.84
N GLY A 245 5.94 11.26 7.63
CA GLY A 245 6.76 11.83 8.72
C GLY A 245 7.59 10.78 9.48
N SER A 246 8.09 9.77 8.78
CA SER A 246 8.97 8.74 9.36
C SER A 246 10.32 9.34 9.78
N PRO A 247 10.99 8.83 10.84
CA PRO A 247 12.38 9.21 11.13
C PRO A 247 13.33 8.92 9.94
N PHE A 248 12.92 8.06 9.01
CA PHE A 248 13.69 7.75 7.81
C PHE A 248 13.39 8.69 6.63
N THR A 249 12.39 9.58 6.71
CA THR A 249 12.05 10.53 5.63
C THR A 249 13.22 11.47 5.33
N VAL A 250 13.84 12.06 6.36
CA VAL A 250 15.01 12.94 6.20
C VAL A 250 16.20 12.19 5.59
N LEU A 251 16.39 10.92 5.96
CA LEU A 251 17.43 10.08 5.38
C LEU A 251 17.17 9.82 3.89
N LEU A 252 15.92 9.52 3.51
CA LEU A 252 15.56 9.31 2.11
C LEU A 252 15.70 10.58 1.27
N GLN A 253 15.27 11.74 1.79
CA GLN A 253 15.46 13.05 1.15
C GLN A 253 16.94 13.38 0.97
N SER A 254 17.78 13.09 1.97
CA SER A 254 19.22 13.27 1.88
C SER A 254 19.84 12.35 0.82
N ALA A 255 19.43 11.08 0.80
CA ALA A 255 19.88 10.12 -0.21
C ALA A 255 19.46 10.54 -1.62
N ALA A 256 18.24 11.04 -1.80
CA ALA A 256 17.75 11.62 -3.05
C ALA A 256 18.59 12.81 -3.51
N ALA A 257 18.91 13.75 -2.62
CA ALA A 257 19.76 14.90 -2.93
C ALA A 257 21.18 14.48 -3.35
N ILE A 258 21.76 13.48 -2.68
CA ILE A 258 23.11 12.96 -3.00
C ILE A 258 23.12 12.21 -4.34
N THR A 259 22.06 11.46 -4.63
CA THR A 259 21.97 10.58 -5.81
C THR A 259 21.35 11.26 -7.03
N GLY A 260 20.78 12.45 -6.87
CA GLY A 260 20.04 13.14 -7.93
C GLY A 260 18.70 12.49 -8.28
N VAL A 261 18.21 11.55 -7.46
CA VAL A 261 16.91 10.89 -7.67
C VAL A 261 15.80 11.84 -7.24
N ALA A 262 14.90 12.18 -8.16
CA ALA A 262 13.67 12.87 -7.82
C ALA A 262 12.75 11.94 -7.03
N LEU A 263 12.43 12.29 -5.78
CA LEU A 263 11.37 11.63 -5.03
C LEU A 263 10.02 12.08 -5.57
N ARG A 264 9.01 11.23 -5.45
CA ARG A 264 7.65 11.62 -5.79
C ARG A 264 7.22 12.71 -4.81
N GLU A 265 6.99 13.91 -5.31
CA GLU A 265 6.24 14.92 -4.59
C GLU A 265 4.76 14.55 -4.73
N SER A 266 4.01 14.57 -3.62
CA SER A 266 2.57 14.38 -3.71
C SER A 266 2.03 15.59 -4.46
N GLY A 267 1.45 15.39 -5.65
CA GLY A 267 0.71 16.46 -6.36
C GLY A 267 -0.60 16.85 -5.67
N PHE A 268 -0.78 16.44 -4.40
CA PHE A 268 -1.95 16.68 -3.59
C PHE A 268 -1.92 18.12 -3.05
N ASP A 269 -2.92 18.90 -3.43
CA ASP A 269 -3.09 20.28 -2.98
C ASP A 269 -3.68 20.29 -1.55
N VAL A 270 -2.80 20.24 -0.56
CA VAL A 270 -3.17 20.28 0.87
C VAL A 270 -4.00 21.54 1.19
N PRO A 271 -3.63 22.76 0.74
CA PRO A 271 -4.48 23.94 0.92
C PRO A 271 -5.91 23.77 0.39
N ALA A 272 -6.09 23.28 -0.85
CA ALA A 272 -7.42 23.09 -1.42
C ALA A 272 -8.23 22.03 -0.66
N TRP A 273 -7.58 20.94 -0.25
CA TRP A 273 -8.21 19.91 0.57
C TRP A 273 -8.63 20.45 1.94
N LEU A 274 -7.78 21.24 2.60
CA LEU A 274 -8.07 21.82 3.91
C LEU A 274 -9.27 22.77 3.84
N SER A 275 -9.33 23.62 2.81
CA SER A 275 -10.50 24.49 2.56
C SER A 275 -11.77 23.66 2.37
N ALA A 276 -11.73 22.60 1.56
CA ALA A 276 -12.88 21.73 1.34
C ALA A 276 -13.31 20.97 2.62
N TRP A 277 -12.35 20.59 3.47
CA TRP A 277 -12.60 19.98 4.78
C TRP A 277 -13.30 20.95 5.73
N GLU A 278 -12.84 22.19 5.79
CA GLU A 278 -13.42 23.26 6.60
C GLU A 278 -14.82 23.67 6.10
N GLU A 279 -15.02 23.77 4.78
CA GLU A 279 -16.33 24.02 4.16
C GLU A 279 -17.35 22.92 4.48
N ALA A 280 -16.90 21.67 4.58
CA ALA A 280 -17.75 20.56 5.00
C ALA A 280 -18.11 20.60 6.50
N GLY A 281 -17.55 21.53 7.28
CA GLY A 281 -17.73 21.69 8.72
C GLY A 281 -16.68 20.98 9.58
N GLY A 282 -15.61 20.47 8.96
CA GLY A 282 -14.49 19.86 9.64
C GLY A 282 -13.52 20.92 10.18
N ARG A 283 -12.63 20.54 11.09
CA ARG A 283 -11.54 21.41 11.55
C ARG A 283 -10.24 20.63 11.70
N VAL A 284 -9.12 21.35 11.69
CA VAL A 284 -7.78 20.82 11.99
C VAL A 284 -7.20 21.63 13.13
N GLU A 285 -6.74 20.97 14.17
CA GLU A 285 -6.22 21.61 15.38
C GLU A 285 -4.89 20.96 15.77
N TYR A 286 -3.97 21.74 16.32
CA TYR A 286 -2.73 21.24 16.90
C TYR A 286 -2.84 21.16 18.42
N HIS A 287 -2.69 19.95 18.97
CA HIS A 287 -2.67 19.70 20.41
C HIS A 287 -1.24 19.80 20.94
N ALA A 288 -0.84 20.99 21.37
CA ALA A 288 0.50 21.25 21.89
C ALA A 288 0.90 20.33 23.07
N GLU A 289 -0.05 19.94 23.93
CA GLU A 289 0.19 19.03 25.06
C GLU A 289 0.64 17.63 24.64
N ARG A 290 0.21 17.17 23.46
CA ARG A 290 0.52 15.84 22.91
C ARG A 290 1.47 15.89 21.73
N ALA A 291 1.78 17.09 21.22
CA ALA A 291 2.47 17.31 19.96
C ALA A 291 1.81 16.56 18.78
N GLU A 292 0.48 16.64 18.70
CA GLU A 292 -0.33 15.87 17.75
C GLU A 292 -1.32 16.75 17.00
N TRP A 293 -1.51 16.46 15.71
CA TRP A 293 -2.56 17.05 14.88
C TRP A 293 -3.87 16.29 15.03
N ALA A 294 -4.94 16.98 15.42
CA ALA A 294 -6.30 16.45 15.42
C ALA A 294 -7.09 16.92 14.21
N PHE A 295 -7.84 15.99 13.63
CA PHE A 295 -8.76 16.24 12.53
C PHE A 295 -10.18 16.03 13.06
N ILE A 296 -10.86 17.12 13.35
CA ILE A 296 -12.23 17.10 13.86
C ILE A 296 -13.16 16.86 12.69
N HIS A 297 -13.88 15.75 12.77
CA HIS A 297 -14.84 15.36 11.76
C HIS A 297 -16.05 16.31 11.74
N PRO A 298 -16.55 16.68 10.56
CA PRO A 298 -17.80 17.41 10.46
C PRO A 298 -18.98 16.60 11.02
N ALA A 299 -19.95 17.30 11.61
CA ALA A 299 -21.19 16.68 12.07
C ALA A 299 -21.99 16.15 10.87
N THR A 300 -22.46 14.90 10.96
CA THR A 300 -23.26 14.26 9.88
C THR A 300 -24.74 14.13 10.23
N ASP A 301 -25.12 14.59 11.42
CA ASP A 301 -26.49 14.60 11.92
C ASP A 301 -27.32 15.59 11.10
N GLY A 302 -28.39 15.09 10.48
CA GLY A 302 -29.24 15.89 9.58
C GLY A 302 -28.64 16.22 8.21
N ALA A 303 -27.39 15.83 7.93
CA ALA A 303 -26.74 16.09 6.64
C ALA A 303 -27.37 15.28 5.49
N SER A 304 -27.36 15.84 4.27
CA SER A 304 -27.82 15.16 3.05
C SER A 304 -26.89 13.99 2.69
N THR A 305 -27.37 13.06 1.85
CA THR A 305 -26.53 11.95 1.34
C THR A 305 -25.31 12.46 0.59
N GLU A 306 -25.47 13.50 -0.23
CA GLU A 306 -24.37 14.13 -0.98
C GLU A 306 -23.29 14.69 -0.06
N THR A 307 -23.68 15.40 1.02
CA THR A 307 -22.73 15.90 2.02
C THR A 307 -22.00 14.76 2.72
N ARG A 308 -22.69 13.67 3.07
CA ARG A 308 -22.04 12.50 3.70
C ARG A 308 -21.04 11.82 2.76
N ASP A 309 -21.37 11.70 1.48
CA ASP A 309 -20.48 11.12 0.49
C ASP A 309 -19.28 12.03 0.22
N ARG A 310 -19.48 13.35 0.21
CA ARG A 310 -18.37 14.33 0.13
C ARG A 310 -17.42 14.23 1.32
N ILE A 311 -17.94 14.17 2.55
CA ILE A 311 -17.13 13.99 3.77
C ILE A 311 -16.35 12.68 3.72
N ARG A 312 -16.99 11.60 3.26
CA ARG A 312 -16.32 10.29 3.08
C ARG A 312 -15.20 10.38 2.05
N GLY A 313 -15.43 11.08 0.93
CA GLY A 313 -14.41 11.37 -0.07
C GLY A 313 -13.20 12.09 0.52
N LEU A 314 -13.43 13.21 1.22
CA LEU A 314 -12.37 13.98 1.87
C LEU A 314 -11.62 13.19 2.93
N TYR A 315 -12.31 12.32 3.68
CA TYR A 315 -11.67 11.43 4.65
C TYR A 315 -10.80 10.35 3.98
N ASN A 316 -11.26 9.77 2.87
CA ASN A 316 -10.47 8.81 2.10
C ASN A 316 -9.25 9.50 1.47
N GLU A 317 -9.40 10.72 0.96
CA GLU A 317 -8.30 11.57 0.49
C GLU A 317 -7.31 11.85 1.62
N LYS A 318 -7.78 12.17 2.83
CA LYS A 318 -6.94 12.34 4.02
C LYS A 318 -6.16 11.07 4.35
N ILE A 319 -6.80 9.90 4.36
CA ILE A 319 -6.10 8.64 4.65
C ILE A 319 -5.01 8.39 3.62
N THR A 320 -5.32 8.61 2.34
CA THR A 320 -4.43 8.36 1.21
C THR A 320 -3.25 9.34 1.18
N ASN A 321 -3.45 10.58 1.64
CA ASN A 321 -2.47 11.66 1.58
C ASN A 321 -2.06 12.18 2.97
N SER A 322 -2.24 11.37 4.02
CA SER A 322 -2.08 11.79 5.43
C SER A 322 -0.72 12.41 5.68
N SER A 323 0.29 11.75 5.17
CA SER A 323 1.65 12.17 4.95
C SER A 323 1.87 13.61 4.43
N ALA A 324 1.36 13.92 3.25
CA ALA A 324 1.52 15.24 2.62
C ALA A 324 0.86 16.33 3.47
N ILE A 325 -0.31 15.99 4.03
CA ILE A 325 -1.04 16.85 4.96
C ILE A 325 -0.19 17.12 6.21
N HIS A 326 0.39 16.08 6.83
CA HIS A 326 1.25 16.24 8.01
C HIS A 326 2.51 17.04 7.72
N LEU A 327 3.24 16.77 6.64
CA LEU A 327 4.43 17.53 6.26
C LEU A 327 4.11 19.00 5.98
N TRP A 328 2.94 19.29 5.41
CA TRP A 328 2.50 20.66 5.21
C TRP A 328 2.06 21.34 6.52
N LEU A 329 1.40 20.61 7.42
CA LEU A 329 0.94 21.14 8.70
C LEU A 329 2.09 21.35 9.69
N GLU A 330 3.11 20.50 9.73
CA GLU A 330 4.14 20.49 10.79
C GLU A 330 4.85 21.84 11.01
N PRO A 331 5.30 22.57 9.96
CA PRO A 331 5.87 23.91 10.14
C PRO A 331 4.87 24.97 10.64
N ARG A 332 3.57 24.66 10.63
CA ARG A 332 2.44 25.50 11.02
C ARG A 332 1.86 25.12 12.38
N ALA A 333 2.51 24.25 13.14
CA ALA A 333 2.08 23.87 14.49
C ALA A 333 1.94 25.09 15.44
N THR A 334 2.67 26.16 15.17
CA THR A 334 2.62 27.42 15.94
C THR A 334 1.68 28.47 15.33
N ASP A 335 0.99 28.18 14.24
CA ASP A 335 0.06 29.11 13.59
C ASP A 335 -1.21 29.25 14.46
N PRO A 336 -1.61 30.48 14.85
CA PRO A 336 -2.83 30.72 15.64
C PRO A 336 -4.09 30.14 15.00
N ARG A 337 -4.14 29.97 13.67
CA ARG A 337 -5.27 29.34 12.97
C ARG A 337 -5.55 27.92 13.46
N PHE A 338 -4.48 27.18 13.81
CA PHE A 338 -4.57 25.80 14.24
C PHE A 338 -4.43 25.64 15.75
N ALA A 339 -4.20 26.74 16.47
CA ALA A 339 -4.22 26.74 17.92
C ALA A 339 -5.63 26.42 18.41
N ARG A 340 -5.73 25.45 19.32
CA ARG A 340 -6.98 25.06 19.95
C ARG A 340 -7.68 26.28 20.54
N ALA A 341 -8.92 26.52 20.12
CA ALA A 341 -9.79 27.56 20.68
C ALA A 341 -10.26 27.23 22.10
#